data_AF-A0AAN6K0I2-F1
#
_entry.id   AF-A0AAN6K0I2-F1
#
_cell.length_a   1.000
_cell.length_b   1.000
_cell.length_c   1.000
_cell.angle_alpha   90.00
_cell.angle_beta   90.00
_cell.angle_gamma   90.00
#
_symmetry.space_group_name_H-M   'P 1'
#
loop_
_entity.id
_entity.type
_entity.pdbx_description
1 polymer ?
#
loop_
_entity_poly.entity_id
_entity_poly.type
_entity_poly.pdbx_seq_one_letter_code
_entity_poly.pdbx_strand_id
1 'polypeptide(L)'
;MLHKGSAEAWANGPFAKFFEGLLGSAPAYRDCWYSGDMEGKVLMALGIFGQQLIVDVKNDIVVAKTSSMESPMQVEKTRLQTAAFQEVKRVLLSS
;
A
#
# COMPACT_ATOMS: atom_id res chain seq x y z
N MET A 1 3.58 8.10 -11.07
CA MET A 1 3.29 7.35 -9.83
C MET A 1 1.79 7.29 -9.57
N LEU A 2 1.14 8.36 -9.09
CA LEU A 2 -0.26 8.32 -8.64
C LEU A 2 -1.33 8.38 -9.78
N HIS A 3 -0.95 8.88 -10.95
CA HIS A 3 -1.85 9.05 -12.08
C HIS A 3 -1.43 8.21 -13.28
N LYS A 4 -2.39 7.93 -14.16
CA LYS A 4 -2.17 7.21 -15.43
C LYS A 4 -1.61 5.79 -15.23
N GLY A 5 -1.86 5.16 -14.08
CA GLY A 5 -1.78 3.70 -13.95
C GLY A 5 -3.01 3.04 -14.58
N SER A 6 -2.91 1.79 -15.00
CA SER A 6 -4.03 1.04 -15.56
C SER A 6 -4.63 0.10 -14.51
N ALA A 7 -5.87 0.35 -14.11
CA ALA A 7 -6.61 -0.51 -13.20
C ALA A 7 -6.93 -1.87 -13.85
N GLU A 8 -7.12 -1.91 -15.16
CA GLU A 8 -7.31 -3.15 -15.91
C GLU A 8 -6.03 -4.00 -15.91
N ALA A 9 -4.88 -3.39 -16.22
CA ALA A 9 -3.60 -4.10 -16.18
C ALA A 9 -3.28 -4.59 -14.76
N TRP A 10 -3.65 -3.80 -13.74
CA TRP A 10 -3.56 -4.22 -12.35
C TRP A 10 -4.43 -5.43 -12.05
N ALA A 11 -5.73 -5.38 -12.40
CA ALA A 11 -6.69 -6.45 -12.14
C ALA A 11 -6.27 -7.79 -12.77
N ASN A 12 -5.60 -7.74 -13.93
CA ASN A 12 -5.05 -8.92 -14.61
C ASN A 12 -3.68 -9.37 -14.08
N GLY A 13 -3.10 -8.63 -13.12
CA GLY A 13 -1.78 -8.90 -12.57
C GLY A 13 -1.79 -9.85 -11.36
N PRO A 14 -0.67 -10.52 -11.08
CA PRO A 14 -0.58 -11.50 -9.98
C PRO A 14 -0.74 -10.87 -8.58
N PHE A 15 -0.50 -9.56 -8.46
CA PHE A 15 -0.61 -8.82 -7.20
C PHE A 15 -2.02 -8.30 -6.90
N ALA A 16 -2.97 -8.36 -7.85
CA ALA A 16 -4.35 -7.95 -7.59
C ALA A 16 -4.96 -8.73 -6.42
N LYS A 17 -4.85 -10.06 -6.47
CA LYS A 17 -5.33 -10.96 -5.41
C LYS A 17 -4.61 -10.73 -4.08
N PHE A 18 -3.30 -10.45 -4.13
CA PHE A 18 -2.50 -10.20 -2.92
C PHE A 18 -3.04 -9.00 -2.12
N PHE A 19 -3.46 -7.94 -2.82
CA PHE A 19 -3.93 -6.68 -2.23
C PHE A 19 -5.45 -6.48 -2.28
N GLU A 20 -6.21 -7.53 -2.59
CA GLU A 20 -7.67 -7.47 -2.67
C GLU A 20 -8.26 -6.97 -1.36
N GLY A 21 -9.14 -5.98 -1.45
CA GLY A 21 -9.78 -5.31 -0.31
C GLY A 21 -8.89 -4.34 0.49
N LEU A 22 -7.61 -4.17 0.11
CA LEU A 22 -6.68 -3.27 0.83
C LEU A 22 -6.43 -1.95 0.11
N LEU A 23 -6.26 -1.95 -1.21
CA LEU A 23 -5.85 -0.76 -1.97
C LEU A 23 -7.02 0.07 -2.55
N GLY A 24 -8.23 -0.09 -2.01
CA GLY A 24 -9.41 0.70 -2.41
C GLY A 24 -9.98 0.31 -3.78
N SER A 25 -10.72 1.24 -4.39
CA SER A 25 -11.62 0.98 -5.53
C SER A 25 -10.97 1.00 -6.92
N ALA A 26 -9.79 1.62 -7.07
CA ALA A 26 -9.09 1.71 -8.36
C ALA A 26 -7.57 1.51 -8.22
N PRO A 27 -7.14 0.35 -7.71
CA PRO A 27 -5.71 0.07 -7.55
C PRO A 27 -4.99 0.02 -8.89
N ALA A 28 -3.76 0.49 -8.91
CA ALA A 28 -2.89 0.46 -10.08
C ALA A 28 -1.42 0.31 -9.68
N TYR A 29 -0.58 -0.07 -10.64
CA TYR A 29 0.87 -0.08 -10.47
C TYR A 29 1.55 0.77 -11.56
N ARG A 30 2.44 1.67 -11.16
CA ARG A 30 3.20 2.52 -12.08
C ARG A 30 4.48 3.08 -11.45
N ASP A 31 5.54 3.17 -12.24
CA ASP A 31 6.85 3.74 -11.84
C ASP A 31 7.40 3.11 -10.55
N CYS A 32 7.21 1.79 -10.37
CA CYS A 32 7.57 1.03 -9.17
C CYS A 32 6.69 1.27 -7.92
N TRP A 33 5.54 1.93 -8.07
CA TRP A 33 4.61 2.20 -6.97
C TRP A 33 3.28 1.48 -7.17
N TYR A 34 2.76 0.94 -6.07
CA TYR A 34 1.36 0.59 -5.93
C TYR A 34 0.58 1.85 -5.56
N SER A 35 -0.49 2.15 -6.28
CA SER A 35 -1.41 3.25 -5.95
C SER A 35 -2.78 2.69 -5.63
N GLY A 36 -3.45 3.26 -4.63
CA GLY A 36 -4.79 2.86 -4.23
C GLY A 36 -5.54 4.00 -3.57
N ASP A 37 -6.87 3.93 -3.60
CA ASP A 37 -7.74 4.87 -2.89
C ASP A 37 -8.03 4.36 -1.48
N MET A 38 -6.99 4.32 -0.65
CA MET A 38 -7.08 4.03 0.78
C MET A 38 -7.67 5.26 1.51
N GLU A 39 -8.89 5.66 1.13
CA GLU A 39 -9.58 6.89 1.55
C GLU A 39 -8.77 8.18 1.24
N GLY A 40 -8.00 8.16 0.15
CA GLY A 40 -7.01 9.18 -0.20
C GLY A 40 -6.04 8.76 -1.31
N LYS A 41 -5.24 9.72 -1.78
CA LYS A 41 -4.21 9.53 -2.81
C LYS A 41 -2.97 8.84 -2.20
N VAL A 42 -3.08 7.53 -1.95
CA VAL A 42 -2.01 6.75 -1.28
C VAL A 42 -1.11 6.03 -2.30
N LEU A 43 0.20 6.16 -2.10
CA LEU A 43 1.24 5.39 -2.76
C LEU A 43 1.88 4.42 -1.78
N MET A 44 2.22 3.23 -2.23
CA MET A 44 2.96 2.24 -1.46
C MET A 44 4.06 1.60 -2.31
N ALA A 45 5.22 1.41 -1.71
CA ALA A 45 6.26 0.52 -2.21
C ALA A 45 6.41 -0.66 -1.24
N LEU A 46 6.60 -1.86 -1.80
CA LEU A 46 6.78 -3.10 -1.05
C LEU A 46 8.19 -3.64 -1.28
N GLY A 47 8.89 -3.94 -0.21
CA GLY A 47 10.13 -4.73 -0.23
C GLY A 47 9.95 -6.06 0.49
N ILE A 48 10.70 -7.07 0.04
CA ILE A 48 10.73 -8.39 0.68
C ILE A 48 11.20 -8.30 2.14
N PHE A 49 10.91 -9.34 2.92
CA PHE A 49 11.15 -9.39 4.37
C PHE A 49 10.36 -8.33 5.17
N GLY A 50 9.29 -7.81 4.56
CA GLY A 50 8.35 -6.89 5.18
C GLY A 50 8.80 -5.44 5.16
N GLN A 51 9.39 -4.92 4.08
CA GLN A 51 9.62 -3.47 3.99
C GLN A 51 8.42 -2.79 3.36
N GLN A 52 7.99 -1.66 3.89
CA GLN A 52 6.94 -0.83 3.29
C GLN A 52 7.29 0.65 3.40
N LEU A 53 7.07 1.37 2.30
CA LEU A 53 7.05 2.83 2.29
C LEU A 53 5.68 3.26 1.80
N ILE A 54 4.91 3.93 2.65
CA ILE A 54 3.55 4.38 2.37
C ILE A 54 3.53 5.91 2.42
N VAL A 55 2.93 6.54 1.41
CA VAL A 55 2.82 8.00 1.27
C VAL A 55 1.35 8.34 1.04
N ASP A 56 0.70 8.96 2.02
CA ASP A 56 -0.64 9.56 1.86
C ASP A 56 -0.48 11.04 1.53
N VAL A 57 -0.54 11.33 0.23
CA VAL A 57 -0.32 12.67 -0.32
C VAL A 57 -1.39 13.65 0.16
N LYS A 58 -2.62 13.17 0.43
CA LYS A 58 -3.73 14.05 0.82
C LYS A 58 -3.54 14.62 2.22
N ASN A 59 -2.96 13.81 3.12
CA ASN A 59 -2.86 14.13 4.54
C ASN A 59 -1.43 14.51 4.98
N ASP A 60 -0.48 14.61 4.04
CA ASP A 60 0.94 14.90 4.31
C ASP A 60 1.58 13.90 5.30
N ILE A 61 1.24 12.61 5.13
CA ILE A 61 1.75 11.54 5.99
C ILE A 61 2.66 10.62 5.20
N VAL A 62 3.84 10.34 5.76
CA VAL A 62 4.78 9.32 5.26
C VAL A 62 5.04 8.30 6.36
N VAL A 63 4.89 7.02 6.04
CA VAL A 63 5.23 5.90 6.91
C VAL A 63 6.33 5.07 6.26
N ALA A 64 7.52 5.09 6.87
CA ALA A 64 8.61 4.19 6.53
C ALA A 64 8.63 3.07 7.56
N LYS A 65 8.36 1.84 7.12
CA LYS A 65 8.18 0.69 7.99
C LYS A 65 9.14 -0.43 7.59
N THR A 66 10.07 -0.74 8.49
CA THR A 66 11.07 -1.79 8.29
C THR A 66 10.73 -3.05 9.09
N SER A 67 11.18 -4.20 8.62
CA SER A 67 11.07 -5.47 9.36
C SER A 67 12.13 -6.47 8.92
N SER A 68 12.22 -7.57 9.67
CA SER A 68 13.08 -8.72 9.39
C SER A 68 12.24 -10.00 9.43
N MET A 69 11.20 -10.05 8.60
CA MET A 69 10.34 -11.23 8.53
C MET A 69 11.15 -12.50 8.19
N GLU A 70 10.77 -13.64 8.76
CA GLU A 70 11.42 -14.95 8.55
C GLU A 70 11.44 -15.45 7.09
N SER A 71 10.63 -14.87 6.21
CA SER A 71 10.51 -15.25 4.79
C SER A 71 10.43 -14.00 3.92
N PRO A 72 10.94 -14.05 2.67
CA PRO A 72 10.89 -12.91 1.75
C PRO A 72 9.47 -12.36 1.54
N MET A 73 8.47 -13.25 1.56
CA MET A 73 7.06 -12.88 1.42
C MET A 73 6.21 -13.62 2.44
N GLN A 74 5.45 -12.86 3.23
CA GLN A 74 4.42 -13.40 4.12
C GLN A 74 3.15 -12.58 3.92
N VAL A 75 2.23 -13.14 3.11
CA VAL A 75 1.03 -12.45 2.63
C VAL A 75 0.24 -11.87 3.81
N GLU A 76 -0.16 -12.70 4.76
CA GLU A 76 -0.97 -12.29 5.91
C GLU A 76 -0.32 -11.17 6.73
N LYS A 77 0.97 -11.29 7.07
CA LYS A 77 1.68 -10.26 7.83
C LYS A 77 1.84 -8.96 7.02
N THR A 78 2.04 -9.05 5.71
CA THR A 78 2.14 -7.88 4.82
C THR A 78 0.80 -7.17 4.69
N ARG A 79 -0.29 -7.92 4.55
CA ARG A 79 -1.66 -7.39 4.53
C ARG A 79 -1.97 -6.67 5.85
N LEU A 80 -1.63 -7.28 6.99
CA LEU A 80 -1.81 -6.69 8.31
C LEU A 80 -1.03 -5.37 8.48
N GLN A 81 0.22 -5.32 8.00
CA GLN A 81 1.03 -4.10 8.05
C GLN A 81 0.45 -2.98 7.18
N THR A 82 -0.08 -3.33 6.02
CA THR A 82 -0.78 -2.39 5.14
C THR A 82 -2.04 -1.86 5.81
N ALA A 83 -2.81 -2.71 6.48
CA ALA A 83 -4.00 -2.30 7.23
C ALA A 83 -3.66 -1.42 8.44
N ALA A 84 -2.55 -1.69 9.13
CA ALA A 84 -2.10 -0.91 10.28
C ALA A 84 -1.84 0.57 9.94
N PHE A 85 -1.54 0.89 8.67
CA PHE A 85 -1.44 2.28 8.21
C PHE A 85 -2.72 3.08 8.45
N GLN A 86 -3.90 2.47 8.33
CA GLN A 86 -5.17 3.17 8.58
C GLN A 86 -5.28 3.63 10.02
N GLU A 87 -4.79 2.83 10.96
CA GLU A 87 -4.80 3.20 12.37
C GLU A 87 -3.77 4.29 12.69
N VAL A 88 -2.57 4.22 12.10
CA VAL A 88 -1.57 5.30 12.19
C VAL A 88 -2.16 6.62 11.67
N LYS A 89 -2.79 6.58 10.49
CA LYS A 89 -3.47 7.75 9.89
C LYS A 89 -4.57 8.28 10.80
N ARG A 90 -5.43 7.41 11.34
CA ARG A 90 -6.52 7.80 12.26
C ARG A 90 -5.99 8.57 13.47
N VAL A 91 -4.94 8.06 14.12
CA VAL A 91 -4.34 8.70 15.30
C VAL A 91 -3.76 10.07 14.96
N LEU A 92 -2.98 10.16 13.88
CA LEU A 92 -2.35 11.42 13.46
C LEU A 92 -3.37 12.50 13.07
N LEU A 93 -4.48 12.10 12.45
CA LEU A 93 -5.55 13.03 12.04
C LEU A 93 -6.53 13.39 13.16
N SER A 94 -6.48 12.68 14.29
CA SER A 94 -7.30 12.98 15.48
C SER A 94 -6.64 13.96 16.47
N SER A 95 -5.45 14.44 16.14
CA SER A 95 -4.67 15.38 16.97
C SER A 95 -4.93 16.85 16.61
#